data_AF-A0A8H4XKI7-F1
#
_entry.id   AF-A0A8H4XKI7-F1
#
_cell.length_a   1.000
_cell.length_b   1.000
_cell.length_c   1.000
_cell.angle_alpha   90.00
_cell.angle_beta   90.00
_cell.angle_gamma   90.00
#
_symmetry.space_group_name_H-M   'P 1'
#
loop_
_entity.id
_entity.type
_entity.pdbx_description
1 polymer ?
#
loop_
_entity_poly.entity_id
_entity_poly.type
_entity_poly.pdbx_seq_one_letter_code
_entity_poly.pdbx_strand_id
1 'polypeptide(L)'
;MHSLYIIGSSGYQKCIKGLWRGWLVQDDQEPFRFADFENKINTSYWAHFDPDRMRVPLYQNALLIFFSLLYLVLYTNVINTVNPDGDIDVAEGILYTMTLSYLCDEFSKIIKIGKYYIGFWNVFNFTLFSLLAVSFVLRMAALAQSSDVNDAQRRHFNQMSYNFLAFPAPMFWMRLLLFLDTFRFFGAMLVVLKVMMKESLIFFALLFVVLVGFFQGFIGLNNTEFAVPVTSKILKGMANSIMQSPDFDAFEDFAPPFG
;
A
#
# COMPACT_ATOMS: atom_id res chain seq x y z
N MET A 1 3.42 -14.14 -25.22
CA MET A 1 4.27 -13.41 -26.20
C MET A 1 3.48 -12.89 -27.41
N HIS A 2 2.54 -13.66 -27.99
CA HIS A 2 1.89 -13.29 -29.27
C HIS A 2 0.99 -12.03 -29.23
N SER A 3 0.35 -11.70 -28.10
CA SER A 3 -0.55 -10.54 -28.01
C SER A 3 0.15 -9.21 -27.73
N LEU A 4 1.37 -9.21 -27.17
CA LEU A 4 2.11 -7.98 -26.86
C LEU A 4 2.49 -7.19 -28.12
N TYR A 5 2.89 -7.90 -29.18
CA TYR A 5 3.21 -7.27 -30.46
C TYR A 5 1.98 -6.61 -31.11
N ILE A 6 0.82 -7.29 -31.02
CA ILE A 6 -0.44 -6.80 -31.58
C ILE A 6 -0.91 -5.55 -30.82
N ILE A 7 -0.93 -5.60 -29.48
CA ILE A 7 -1.33 -4.47 -28.62
C ILE A 7 -0.34 -3.30 -28.75
N GLY A 8 0.94 -3.58 -28.99
CA GLY A 8 1.99 -2.57 -29.22
C GLY A 8 1.96 -1.92 -30.60
N SER A 9 1.20 -2.45 -31.55
CA SER A 9 1.13 -1.91 -32.91
C SER A 9 0.49 -0.51 -32.94
N SER A 10 0.92 0.32 -33.90
CA SER A 10 0.53 1.73 -33.97
C SER A 10 -0.97 1.95 -34.16
N GLY A 11 -1.67 1.05 -34.87
CA GLY A 11 -3.11 1.09 -35.06
C GLY A 11 -3.89 0.88 -33.76
N TYR A 12 -3.56 -0.18 -33.01
CA TYR A 12 -4.17 -0.45 -31.72
C TYR A 12 -3.86 0.65 -30.70
N GLN A 13 -2.61 1.16 -30.68
CA GLN A 13 -2.22 2.28 -29.83
C GLN A 13 -2.98 3.58 -30.14
N LYS A 14 -3.32 3.85 -31.41
CA LYS A 14 -4.18 4.99 -31.78
C LYS A 14 -5.60 4.81 -31.25
N CYS A 15 -6.18 3.62 -31.39
CA CYS A 15 -7.52 3.31 -30.87
C CYS A 15 -7.58 3.46 -29.34
N ILE A 16 -6.62 2.86 -28.62
CA ILE A 16 -6.50 2.97 -27.16
C ILE A 16 -6.38 4.43 -26.72
N LYS A 17 -5.58 5.25 -27.43
CA LYS A 17 -5.48 6.69 -27.14
C LYS A 17 -6.78 7.44 -27.42
N GLY A 18 -7.52 7.06 -28.46
CA GLY A 18 -8.83 7.60 -28.77
C GLY A 18 -9.85 7.32 -27.68
N LEU A 19 -9.91 6.08 -27.19
CA LEU A 19 -10.76 5.69 -26.06
C LEU A 19 -10.31 6.37 -24.76
N TRP A 20 -9.01 6.41 -24.50
CA TRP A 20 -8.44 7.04 -23.30
C TRP A 20 -8.84 8.52 -23.19
N ARG A 21 -8.76 9.25 -24.30
CA ARG A 21 -9.13 10.67 -24.39
C ARG A 21 -10.64 10.92 -24.44
N GLY A 22 -11.45 9.87 -24.53
CA GLY A 22 -12.91 10.00 -24.71
C GLY A 22 -13.31 10.51 -26.08
N TRP A 23 -12.46 10.33 -27.09
CA TRP A 23 -12.77 10.68 -28.48
C TRP A 23 -13.69 9.66 -29.14
N LEU A 24 -13.55 8.41 -28.72
CA LEU A 24 -14.42 7.30 -29.08
C LEU A 24 -15.30 7.00 -27.86
N VAL A 25 -16.61 7.19 -28.00
CA VAL A 25 -17.59 6.93 -26.95
C VAL A 25 -18.49 5.80 -27.44
N GLN A 26 -18.88 4.91 -26.53
CA GLN A 26 -19.83 3.84 -26.84
C GLN A 26 -21.21 4.46 -27.08
N ASP A 27 -21.87 4.08 -28.16
CA ASP A 27 -23.23 4.56 -28.46
C ASP A 27 -24.21 4.02 -27.39
N ASP A 28 -25.10 4.88 -26.91
CA ASP A 28 -26.08 4.52 -25.89
C ASP A 28 -27.14 3.53 -26.43
N GLN A 29 -27.37 3.52 -27.74
CA GLN A 29 -28.35 2.63 -28.38
C GLN A 29 -27.74 1.29 -28.82
N GLU A 30 -26.48 1.29 -29.25
CA GLU A 30 -25.77 0.11 -29.75
C GLU A 30 -24.44 -0.08 -29.01
N PRO A 31 -24.37 -0.96 -27.99
CA PRO A 31 -23.17 -1.16 -27.17
C PRO A 31 -21.94 -1.62 -27.97
N PHE A 32 -22.12 -2.19 -29.16
CA PHE A 32 -21.03 -2.68 -30.00
C PHE A 32 -20.44 -1.60 -30.91
N ARG A 33 -21.08 -0.43 -30.99
CA ARG A 33 -20.67 0.65 -31.87
C ARG A 33 -19.98 1.75 -31.08
N PHE A 34 -18.77 2.08 -31.48
CA PHE A 34 -18.05 3.25 -30.97
C PHE A 34 -18.24 4.39 -31.96
N ALA A 35 -18.90 5.45 -31.50
CA ALA A 35 -19.12 6.66 -32.26
C ALA A 35 -18.07 7.71 -31.88
N ASP A 36 -17.81 8.61 -32.83
CA ASP A 36 -16.92 9.74 -32.60
C ASP A 36 -17.65 10.81 -31.80
N PHE A 37 -17.04 11.33 -30.73
CA PHE A 37 -17.69 12.33 -29.88
C PHE A 37 -18.00 13.60 -30.68
N GLU A 38 -19.26 14.03 -30.68
CA GLU A 38 -19.78 15.08 -31.58
C GLU A 38 -19.25 16.48 -31.21
N ASN A 39 -19.03 16.75 -29.92
CA ASN A 39 -18.61 18.06 -29.40
C ASN A 39 -17.08 18.20 -29.20
N LYS A 40 -16.26 17.65 -30.09
CA LYS A 40 -14.77 17.73 -29.98
C LYS A 40 -14.19 19.13 -30.15
N ILE A 41 -14.85 19.97 -30.95
CA ILE A 41 -14.31 21.25 -31.46
C ILE A 41 -14.96 22.45 -30.74
N ASN A 42 -15.96 22.21 -29.89
CA ASN A 42 -16.66 23.29 -29.21
C ASN A 42 -15.76 23.93 -28.13
N THR A 43 -15.50 25.23 -28.27
CA THR A 43 -14.62 26.03 -27.40
C THR A 43 -15.30 26.48 -26.09
N SER A 44 -16.59 26.19 -25.91
CA SER A 44 -17.31 26.52 -24.68
C SER A 44 -16.89 25.63 -23.51
N TYR A 45 -16.41 26.25 -22.43
CA TYR A 45 -16.02 25.57 -21.19
C TYR A 45 -17.17 24.78 -20.54
N TRP A 46 -18.41 25.29 -20.64
CA TRP A 46 -19.60 24.65 -20.06
C TRP A 46 -20.08 23.44 -20.87
N ALA A 47 -19.89 23.46 -22.20
CA ALA A 47 -20.18 22.30 -23.07
C ALA A 47 -19.17 21.15 -22.89
N HIS A 48 -18.06 21.39 -22.19
CA HIS A 48 -17.11 20.36 -21.77
C HIS A 48 -17.47 19.73 -20.41
N PHE A 49 -18.42 20.31 -19.67
CA PHE A 49 -18.87 19.84 -18.36
C PHE A 49 -20.12 18.95 -18.48
N ASP A 50 -20.10 18.02 -19.44
CA ASP A 50 -21.15 17.02 -19.59
C ASP A 50 -20.93 15.85 -18.60
N PRO A 51 -21.97 15.43 -17.85
CA PRO A 51 -21.89 14.27 -16.95
C PRO A 51 -21.43 12.99 -17.65
N ASP A 52 -21.75 12.85 -18.94
CA ASP A 52 -21.36 11.69 -19.75
C ASP A 52 -19.84 11.59 -19.96
N ARG A 53 -19.10 12.70 -19.84
CA ARG A 53 -17.63 12.67 -19.84
C ARG A 53 -17.04 12.01 -18.60
N MET A 54 -17.77 11.87 -17.49
CA MET A 54 -17.26 11.13 -16.32
C MET A 54 -17.07 9.63 -16.60
N ARG A 55 -17.65 9.10 -17.69
CA ARG A 55 -17.42 7.72 -18.13
C ARG A 55 -16.05 7.53 -18.79
N VAL A 56 -15.39 8.61 -19.20
CA VAL A 56 -14.11 8.55 -19.91
C VAL A 56 -12.99 8.14 -18.93
N PRO A 57 -12.15 7.15 -19.28
CA PRO A 57 -11.13 6.60 -18.38
C PRO A 57 -10.09 7.64 -17.91
N LEU A 58 -9.78 8.66 -18.72
CA LEU A 58 -8.88 9.73 -18.31
C LEU A 58 -9.40 10.49 -17.08
N TYR A 59 -10.68 10.88 -17.08
CA TYR A 59 -11.27 11.61 -15.96
C TYR A 59 -11.49 10.71 -14.75
N GLN A 60 -11.87 9.45 -14.96
CA GLN A 60 -11.96 8.46 -13.88
C GLN A 60 -10.61 8.27 -13.20
N ASN A 61 -9.54 8.09 -13.97
CA ASN A 61 -8.19 7.95 -13.43
C ASN A 61 -7.75 9.22 -12.69
N ALA A 62 -8.03 10.41 -13.22
CA ALA A 62 -7.71 11.67 -12.55
C ALA A 62 -8.43 11.83 -11.21
N LEU A 63 -9.73 11.49 -11.15
CA LEU A 63 -10.50 11.49 -9.89
C LEU A 63 -9.98 10.45 -8.91
N LEU A 64 -9.62 9.25 -9.38
CA LEU A 64 -9.03 8.21 -8.53
C LEU A 64 -7.70 8.67 -7.91
N ILE A 65 -6.83 9.31 -8.69
CA ILE A 65 -5.59 9.90 -8.19
C ILE A 65 -5.89 11.00 -7.18
N PHE A 66 -6.84 11.89 -7.48
CA PHE A 66 -7.24 12.98 -6.59
C PHE A 66 -7.73 12.47 -5.23
N PHE A 67 -8.70 11.54 -5.21
CA PHE A 67 -9.21 10.98 -3.97
C PHE A 67 -8.14 10.17 -3.22
N SER A 68 -7.22 9.51 -3.93
CA SER A 68 -6.09 8.84 -3.29
C SER A 68 -5.11 9.83 -2.63
N LEU A 69 -4.86 10.99 -3.24
CA LEU A 69 -4.04 12.04 -2.65
C LEU A 69 -4.74 12.69 -1.45
N LEU A 70 -6.04 12.98 -1.58
CA LEU A 70 -6.86 13.48 -0.48
C LEU A 70 -6.79 12.53 0.72
N TYR A 71 -6.94 11.23 0.47
CA TYR A 71 -6.84 10.19 1.48
C TYR A 71 -5.47 10.15 2.17
N LEU A 72 -4.38 10.35 1.42
CA LEU A 72 -3.02 10.44 1.97
C LEU A 72 -2.82 11.69 2.85
N VAL A 73 -3.34 12.85 2.40
CA VAL A 73 -3.27 14.11 3.16
C VAL A 73 -4.04 13.98 4.48
N LEU A 74 -5.26 13.43 4.44
CA LEU A 74 -6.06 13.16 5.63
C LEU A 74 -5.36 12.18 6.57
N TYR A 75 -4.81 11.09 6.04
CA TYR A 75 -4.04 10.13 6.84
C TYR A 75 -2.85 10.78 7.54
N THR A 76 -2.08 11.59 6.81
CA THR A 76 -0.92 12.30 7.36
C THR A 76 -1.34 13.30 8.42
N ASN A 77 -2.47 13.99 8.22
CA ASN A 77 -3.02 14.90 9.21
C ASN A 77 -3.39 14.15 10.50
N VAL A 78 -4.16 13.06 10.41
CA VAL A 78 -4.59 12.24 11.56
C VAL A 78 -3.41 11.65 12.33
N ILE A 79 -2.36 11.20 11.63
CA ILE A 79 -1.12 10.70 12.27
C ILE A 79 -0.37 11.82 13.02
N ASN A 80 -0.42 13.05 12.52
CA ASN A 80 0.28 14.18 13.16
C ASN A 80 -0.53 14.78 14.31
N THR A 81 -1.86 14.67 14.29
CA THR A 81 -2.78 15.21 15.30
C THR A 81 -3.30 14.11 16.22
N VAL A 82 -2.43 13.21 16.69
CA VAL A 82 -2.81 12.15 17.62
C VAL A 82 -3.20 12.78 18.97
N ASN A 83 -4.50 12.69 19.29
CA ASN A 83 -5.03 13.23 20.53
C ASN A 83 -5.00 12.15 21.65
N PRO A 84 -4.32 12.40 22.80
CA PRO A 84 -4.30 11.50 23.94
C PRO A 84 -5.67 11.35 24.62
N ASP A 85 -6.53 12.37 24.53
CA ASP A 85 -7.80 12.44 25.26
C ASP A 85 -8.89 11.48 24.71
N GLY A 86 -8.63 10.84 23.57
CA GLY A 86 -9.43 9.71 23.10
C GLY A 86 -10.78 10.08 22.50
N ASP A 87 -11.01 11.34 22.16
CA ASP A 87 -12.13 11.80 21.34
C ASP A 87 -11.84 11.61 19.85
N ILE A 88 -12.89 11.35 19.07
CA ILE A 88 -12.80 11.21 17.61
C ILE A 88 -12.76 12.59 17.00
N ASP A 89 -11.66 12.89 16.32
CA ASP A 89 -11.56 14.12 15.54
C ASP A 89 -12.36 14.02 14.23
N VAL A 90 -12.79 15.16 13.70
CA VAL A 90 -13.54 15.23 12.43
C VAL A 90 -12.70 14.64 11.28
N ALA A 91 -11.39 14.90 11.24
CA ALA A 91 -10.50 14.35 10.22
C ALA A 91 -10.40 12.81 10.31
N GLU A 92 -10.37 12.27 11.54
CA GLU A 92 -10.36 10.83 11.81
C GLU A 92 -11.68 10.18 11.35
N GLY A 93 -12.83 10.80 11.63
CA GLY A 93 -14.14 10.36 11.15
C GLY A 93 -14.23 10.31 9.62
N ILE A 94 -13.72 11.33 8.93
CA ILE A 94 -13.67 11.35 7.45
C ILE A 94 -12.74 10.25 6.94
N LEU A 95 -11.56 10.08 7.54
CA LEU A 95 -10.60 9.03 7.16
C LEU A 95 -11.23 7.64 7.25
N TYR A 96 -11.92 7.32 8.35
CA TYR A 96 -12.57 6.02 8.53
C TYR A 96 -13.75 5.82 7.57
N THR A 97 -14.53 6.87 7.29
CA THR A 97 -15.62 6.81 6.30
C THR A 97 -15.07 6.55 4.89
N MET A 98 -13.97 7.22 4.51
CA MET A 98 -13.29 6.95 3.24
C MET A 98 -12.71 5.53 3.21
N THR A 99 -12.11 5.06 4.30
CA THR A 99 -11.59 3.69 4.43
C THR A 99 -12.69 2.66 4.18
N LEU A 100 -13.85 2.83 4.82
CA LEU A 100 -14.99 1.93 4.66
C LEU A 100 -15.48 1.92 3.20
N SER A 101 -15.56 3.10 2.57
CA SER A 101 -15.94 3.23 1.17
C SER A 101 -14.99 2.46 0.24
N TYR A 102 -13.68 2.59 0.44
CA TYR A 102 -12.68 1.83 -0.34
C TYR A 102 -12.75 0.33 -0.06
N LEU A 103 -12.97 -0.09 1.19
CA LEU A 103 -13.10 -1.50 1.54
C LEU A 103 -14.33 -2.14 0.86
N CYS A 104 -15.47 -1.44 0.86
CA CYS A 104 -16.69 -1.90 0.19
C CYS A 104 -16.52 -1.99 -1.34
N ASP A 105 -15.80 -1.04 -1.95
CA ASP A 105 -15.48 -1.07 -3.38
C ASP A 105 -14.59 -2.28 -3.72
N GLU A 106 -13.52 -2.52 -2.94
CA GLU A 106 -12.66 -3.69 -3.12
C GLU A 106 -13.43 -5.02 -2.94
N PHE A 107 -14.31 -5.10 -1.93
CA PHE A 107 -15.15 -6.28 -1.71
C PHE A 107 -16.10 -6.53 -2.88
N SER A 108 -16.69 -5.47 -3.43
CA SER A 108 -17.57 -5.55 -4.61
C SER A 108 -16.82 -6.05 -5.85
N LYS A 109 -15.56 -5.62 -6.04
CA LYS A 109 -14.71 -6.10 -7.15
C LYS A 109 -14.35 -7.58 -6.97
N ILE A 110 -14.03 -8.00 -5.74
CA ILE A 110 -13.75 -9.42 -5.43
C ILE A 110 -14.97 -10.29 -5.79
N ILE A 111 -16.19 -9.86 -5.46
CA ILE A 111 -17.41 -10.60 -5.81
C ILE A 111 -17.63 -10.65 -7.32
N LYS A 112 -17.48 -9.52 -8.02
CA LYS A 112 -17.79 -9.43 -9.47
C LYS A 112 -16.75 -10.15 -10.36
N ILE A 113 -15.48 -10.07 -10.00
CA ILE A 113 -14.36 -10.55 -10.83
C ILE A 113 -13.87 -11.94 -10.36
N GLY A 114 -14.04 -12.26 -9.07
CA GLY A 114 -13.63 -13.53 -8.48
C GLY A 114 -12.11 -13.69 -8.42
N LYS A 115 -11.62 -14.92 -8.69
CA LYS A 115 -10.20 -15.29 -8.56
C LYS A 115 -9.26 -14.44 -9.44
N TYR A 116 -9.73 -13.92 -10.57
CA TYR A 116 -8.92 -13.08 -11.46
C TYR A 116 -8.59 -11.70 -10.87
N TYR A 117 -9.27 -11.31 -9.78
CA TYR A 117 -8.97 -10.08 -9.07
C TYR A 117 -7.75 -10.20 -8.14
N ILE A 118 -7.33 -11.43 -7.81
CA ILE A 118 -6.24 -11.66 -6.86
C ILE A 118 -4.90 -11.35 -7.56
N GLY A 119 -4.53 -10.08 -7.52
CA GLY A 119 -3.22 -9.57 -7.90
C GLY A 119 -2.48 -9.05 -6.67
N PHE A 120 -1.14 -9.01 -6.74
CA PHE A 120 -0.28 -8.52 -5.65
C PHE A 120 -0.74 -7.15 -5.13
N TRP A 121 -0.96 -6.18 -6.02
CA TRP A 121 -1.37 -4.83 -5.64
C TRP A 121 -2.77 -4.76 -5.03
N ASN A 122 -3.69 -5.61 -5.50
CA ASN A 122 -5.05 -5.64 -4.97
C ASN A 122 -5.05 -6.23 -3.55
N VAL A 123 -4.32 -7.31 -3.33
CA VAL A 123 -4.13 -7.89 -1.99
C VAL A 123 -3.42 -6.90 -1.06
N PHE A 124 -2.41 -6.19 -1.56
CA PHE A 124 -1.70 -5.17 -0.80
C PHE A 124 -2.62 -4.03 -0.34
N ASN A 125 -3.45 -3.49 -1.24
CA ASN A 125 -4.42 -2.46 -0.91
C ASN A 125 -5.52 -2.99 0.03
N PHE A 126 -6.01 -4.22 -0.19
CA PHE A 126 -6.99 -4.85 0.69
C PHE A 126 -6.47 -5.01 2.12
N THR A 127 -5.20 -5.45 2.28
CA THR A 127 -4.56 -5.54 3.59
C THR A 127 -4.44 -4.19 4.26
N LEU A 128 -4.09 -3.12 3.52
CA LEU A 128 -4.05 -1.75 4.04
C LEU A 128 -5.42 -1.34 4.60
N PHE A 129 -6.50 -1.50 3.84
CA PHE A 129 -7.84 -1.12 4.29
C PHE A 129 -8.33 -1.97 5.46
N SER A 130 -7.99 -3.26 5.46
CA SER A 130 -8.31 -4.18 6.56
C SER A 130 -7.63 -3.77 7.88
N LEU A 131 -6.35 -3.37 7.84
CA LEU A 131 -5.62 -2.88 9.01
C LEU A 131 -6.27 -1.61 9.59
N LEU A 132 -6.71 -0.69 8.75
CA LEU A 132 -7.43 0.50 9.21
C LEU A 132 -8.83 0.17 9.73
N ALA A 133 -9.51 -0.81 9.14
CA ALA A 133 -10.80 -1.28 9.66
C ALA A 133 -10.64 -1.90 11.06
N VAL A 134 -9.56 -2.66 11.31
CA VAL A 134 -9.22 -3.18 12.64
C VAL A 134 -8.95 -2.04 13.62
N SER A 135 -8.17 -1.03 13.22
CA SER A 135 -7.93 0.17 14.03
C SER A 135 -9.25 0.86 14.42
N PHE A 136 -10.18 1.01 13.48
CA PHE A 136 -11.50 1.59 13.72
C PHE A 136 -12.34 0.74 14.69
N VAL A 137 -12.40 -0.58 14.51
CA VAL A 137 -13.14 -1.48 15.42
C VAL A 137 -12.58 -1.40 16.85
N LEU A 138 -11.26 -1.39 17.00
CA LEU A 138 -10.62 -1.20 18.30
C LEU A 138 -10.97 0.16 18.92
N ARG A 139 -11.12 1.21 18.10
CA ARG A 139 -11.53 2.54 18.54
C ARG A 139 -12.97 2.56 19.03
N MET A 140 -13.89 1.93 18.30
CA MET A 140 -15.28 1.78 18.72
C MET A 140 -15.38 0.95 20.02
N ALA A 141 -14.60 -0.12 20.14
CA ALA A 141 -14.54 -0.92 21.36
C ALA A 141 -13.99 -0.12 22.57
N ALA A 142 -12.98 0.73 22.37
CA ALA A 142 -12.45 1.60 23.42
C ALA A 142 -13.49 2.59 23.95
N LEU A 143 -14.30 3.17 23.06
CA LEU A 143 -15.37 4.11 23.42
C LEU A 143 -16.57 3.41 24.07
N ALA A 144 -16.86 2.16 23.70
CA ALA A 144 -17.95 1.38 24.28
C ALA A 144 -17.66 0.92 25.72
N GLN A 145 -16.39 0.74 26.09
CA GLN A 145 -16.02 0.18 27.40
C GLN A 145 -16.21 1.17 28.56
N SER A 146 -15.81 2.43 28.40
CA SER A 146 -15.93 3.44 29.45
C SER A 146 -15.95 4.86 28.88
N SER A 147 -16.92 5.67 29.32
CA SER A 147 -16.99 7.10 28.99
C SER A 147 -15.91 7.91 29.71
N ASP A 148 -15.27 7.37 30.76
CA ASP A 148 -14.24 8.06 31.51
C ASP A 148 -12.88 7.97 30.81
N VAL A 149 -12.21 9.10 30.66
CA VAL A 149 -10.95 9.27 29.91
C VAL A 149 -9.77 8.62 30.66
N ASN A 150 -9.88 8.46 31.99
CA ASN A 150 -8.77 7.99 32.82
C ASN A 150 -8.71 6.46 33.01
N ASP A 151 -9.65 5.70 32.46
CA ASP A 151 -9.67 4.25 32.59
C ASP A 151 -8.45 3.62 31.88
N ALA A 152 -7.71 2.78 32.61
CA ALA A 152 -6.53 2.09 32.11
C ALA A 152 -6.85 1.19 30.91
N GLN A 153 -8.05 0.61 30.90
CA GLN A 153 -8.48 -0.30 29.83
C GLN A 153 -8.79 0.46 28.53
N ARG A 154 -9.40 1.65 28.60
CA ARG A 154 -9.63 2.54 27.45
C ARG A 154 -8.32 3.01 26.83
N ARG A 155 -7.36 3.42 27.66
CA ARG A 155 -6.03 3.85 27.19
C ARG A 155 -5.28 2.75 26.44
N HIS A 156 -5.36 1.51 26.93
CA HIS A 156 -4.75 0.37 26.25
C HIS A 156 -5.34 0.11 24.85
N PHE A 157 -6.68 0.09 24.73
CA PHE A 157 -7.32 -0.07 23.42
C PHE A 157 -7.07 1.10 22.48
N ASN A 158 -7.03 2.33 23.00
CA ASN A 158 -6.69 3.51 22.21
C ASN A 158 -5.26 3.47 21.68
N GLN A 159 -4.29 3.07 22.50
CA GLN A 159 -2.90 2.91 22.07
C GLN A 159 -2.76 1.81 21.01
N MET A 160 -3.45 0.68 21.20
CA MET A 160 -3.44 -0.41 20.22
C MET A 160 -4.06 0.03 18.88
N SER A 161 -5.18 0.74 18.91
CA SER A 161 -5.82 1.31 17.72
C SER A 161 -4.87 2.24 16.95
N TYR A 162 -4.15 3.13 17.64
CA TYR A 162 -3.16 4.01 17.02
C TYR A 162 -1.94 3.25 16.47
N ASN A 163 -1.47 2.20 17.15
CA ASN A 163 -0.40 1.35 16.63
C ASN A 163 -0.81 0.67 15.31
N PHE A 164 -2.05 0.17 15.22
CA PHE A 164 -2.60 -0.37 13.98
C PHE A 164 -2.82 0.69 12.89
N LEU A 165 -3.06 1.95 13.26
CA LEU A 165 -3.18 3.07 12.33
C LEU A 165 -1.80 3.51 11.78
N ALA A 166 -0.75 3.46 12.61
CA ALA A 166 0.62 3.82 12.24
C ALA A 166 1.36 2.72 11.46
N PHE A 167 1.11 1.45 11.76
CA PHE A 167 1.75 0.31 11.08
C PHE A 167 1.67 0.34 9.54
N PRO A 168 0.52 0.64 8.91
CA PRO A 168 0.40 0.70 7.44
C PRO A 168 0.96 1.99 6.82
N ALA A 169 1.60 2.90 7.56
CA ALA A 169 2.10 4.17 7.02
C ALA A 169 2.96 4.00 5.75
N PRO A 170 3.94 3.07 5.68
CA PRO A 170 4.71 2.87 4.45
C PRO A 170 3.84 2.38 3.28
N MET A 171 2.78 1.62 3.56
CA MET A 171 1.89 1.09 2.53
C MET A 171 1.10 2.20 1.82
N PHE A 172 0.71 3.25 2.54
CA PHE A 172 0.08 4.45 1.96
C PHE A 172 0.99 5.14 0.94
N TRP A 173 2.27 5.31 1.28
CA TRP A 173 3.25 5.90 0.38
C TRP A 173 3.57 5.01 -0.82
N MET A 174 3.67 3.69 -0.60
CA MET A 174 3.86 2.73 -1.69
C MET A 174 2.70 2.75 -2.70
N ARG A 175 1.47 3.01 -2.24
CA ARG A 175 0.29 3.14 -3.11
C ARG A 175 0.43 4.31 -4.09
N LEU A 176 1.08 5.41 -3.70
CA LEU A 176 1.34 6.54 -4.59
C LEU A 176 2.18 6.13 -5.82
N LEU A 177 3.12 5.20 -5.63
CA LEU A 177 3.97 4.70 -6.70
C LEU A 177 3.17 3.99 -7.80
N LEU A 178 2.02 3.37 -7.49
CA LEU A 178 1.14 2.81 -8.54
C LEU A 178 0.63 3.87 -9.48
N PHE A 179 0.29 5.06 -8.97
CA PHE A 179 -0.26 6.11 -9.82
C PHE A 179 0.81 6.76 -10.68
N LEU A 180 2.06 6.80 -10.19
CA LEU A 180 3.21 7.22 -10.99
C LEU A 180 3.42 6.32 -12.21
N ASP A 181 3.00 5.05 -12.19
CA ASP A 181 3.02 4.16 -13.37
C ASP A 181 2.19 4.68 -14.54
N THR A 182 1.16 5.50 -14.27
CA THR A 182 0.35 6.14 -15.33
C THR A 182 1.21 7.05 -16.22
N PHE A 183 2.28 7.63 -15.67
CA PHE A 183 3.19 8.46 -16.44
C PHE A 183 4.20 7.58 -17.18
N ARG A 184 4.22 7.68 -18.51
CA ARG A 184 5.06 6.84 -19.38
C ARG A 184 6.54 6.76 -18.96
N PHE A 185 7.11 7.85 -18.44
CA PHE A 185 8.48 7.89 -17.95
C PHE A 185 8.67 7.04 -16.69
N PHE A 186 7.87 7.31 -15.65
CA PHE A 186 7.94 6.60 -14.38
C PHE A 186 7.52 5.14 -14.52
N GLY A 187 6.54 4.82 -15.35
CA GLY A 187 6.12 3.43 -15.60
C GLY A 187 7.23 2.58 -16.21
N ALA A 188 7.97 3.11 -17.19
CA ALA A 188 9.13 2.39 -17.74
C ALA A 188 10.21 2.14 -16.68
N MET A 189 10.46 3.13 -15.81
CA MET A 189 11.42 3.01 -14.71
C MET A 189 10.97 1.99 -13.65
N LEU A 190 9.69 1.99 -13.28
CA LEU A 190 9.11 1.03 -12.33
C LEU A 190 9.19 -0.41 -12.83
N VAL A 191 8.98 -0.63 -14.13
CA VAL A 191 9.15 -1.95 -14.74
C VAL A 191 10.60 -2.42 -14.61
N VAL A 192 11.58 -1.55 -14.90
CA VAL A 192 13.01 -1.87 -14.73
C VAL A 192 13.33 -2.16 -13.28
N LEU A 193 12.91 -1.30 -12.34
CA LEU A 193 13.14 -1.50 -10.91
C LEU A 193 12.57 -2.83 -10.42
N LYS A 194 11.35 -3.20 -10.87
CA LYS A 194 10.73 -4.48 -10.56
C LYS A 194 11.57 -5.66 -11.07
N VAL A 195 12.08 -5.58 -12.31
CA VAL A 195 12.92 -6.63 -12.88
C VAL A 195 14.24 -6.72 -12.10
N MET A 196 14.88 -5.60 -11.80
CA MET A 196 16.11 -5.57 -10.99
C MET A 196 15.91 -6.18 -9.60
N MET A 197 14.80 -5.83 -8.92
CA MET A 197 14.42 -6.41 -7.63
C MET A 197 14.23 -7.93 -7.71
N LYS A 198 13.56 -8.41 -8.75
CA LYS A 198 13.36 -9.85 -8.97
C LYS A 198 14.69 -10.59 -9.17
N GLU A 199 15.61 -10.04 -9.96
CA GLU A 199 16.93 -10.64 -10.18
C GLU A 199 17.77 -10.64 -8.88
N SER A 200 17.67 -9.60 -8.06
CA SER A 200 18.36 -9.52 -6.76
C SER A 200 17.82 -10.50 -5.69
N LEU A 201 16.60 -11.03 -5.86
CA LEU A 201 15.94 -11.84 -4.85
C LEU A 201 16.68 -13.15 -4.56
N ILE A 202 17.30 -13.76 -5.58
CA ILE A 202 18.10 -14.98 -5.42
C ILE A 202 19.31 -14.71 -4.52
N PHE A 203 19.95 -13.55 -4.68
CA PHE A 203 21.08 -13.14 -3.83
C PHE A 203 20.64 -12.96 -2.36
N PHE A 204 19.51 -12.29 -2.13
CA PHE A 204 18.97 -12.14 -0.76
C PHE A 204 18.57 -13.49 -0.13
N ALA A 205 18.05 -14.43 -0.92
CA ALA A 205 17.74 -15.77 -0.42
C ALA A 205 19.01 -16.53 0.01
N LEU A 206 20.09 -16.44 -0.77
CA LEU A 206 21.38 -17.03 -0.40
C LEU A 206 21.96 -16.36 0.86
N LEU A 207 21.91 -15.03 0.95
CA LEU A 207 22.34 -14.29 2.13
C LEU A 207 21.56 -14.75 3.38
N PHE A 208 20.24 -14.93 3.26
CA PHE A 208 19.40 -15.41 4.36
C PHE A 208 19.82 -16.80 4.87
N VAL A 209 20.13 -17.75 3.97
CA VAL A 209 20.61 -19.09 4.36
C VAL A 209 21.93 -19.00 5.14
N VAL A 210 22.86 -18.15 4.69
CA VAL A 210 24.13 -17.92 5.39
C VAL A 210 23.89 -17.32 6.77
N LEU A 211 22.98 -16.34 6.90
CA LEU A 211 22.60 -15.75 8.19
C LEU A 211 21.99 -16.77 9.15
N VAL A 212 21.14 -17.68 8.67
CA VAL A 212 20.59 -18.75 9.50
C VAL A 212 21.71 -19.68 10.00
N GLY A 213 22.69 -20.01 9.14
CA GLY A 213 23.85 -20.81 9.54
C GLY A 213 24.70 -20.15 10.62
N PHE A 214 24.98 -18.84 10.49
CA PHE A 214 25.67 -18.08 11.54
C PHE A 214 24.85 -17.99 12.82
N PHE A 215 23.54 -17.75 12.71
CA PHE A 215 22.64 -17.68 13.86
C PHE A 215 22.61 -19.00 14.64
N GLN A 216 22.57 -20.13 13.92
CA GLN A 216 22.67 -21.45 14.50
C GLN A 216 24.03 -21.67 15.20
N GLY A 217 25.13 -21.22 14.59
CA GLY A 217 26.47 -21.28 15.20
C GLY A 217 26.57 -20.51 16.52
N PHE A 218 26.07 -19.27 16.55
CA PHE A 218 26.07 -18.44 17.76
C PHE A 218 25.17 -19.00 18.88
N ILE A 219 24.02 -19.58 18.54
CA ILE A 219 23.19 -20.30 19.53
C ILE A 219 23.95 -21.50 20.10
N GLY A 220 24.65 -22.27 19.25
CA GLY A 220 25.48 -23.39 19.69
C GLY A 220 26.56 -22.98 20.69
N LEU A 221 27.23 -21.86 20.43
CA LEU A 221 28.28 -21.30 21.30
C LEU A 221 27.71 -20.72 22.61
N ASN A 222 26.54 -20.07 22.57
CA ASN A 222 25.88 -19.57 23.78
C ASN A 222 25.42 -20.71 24.71
N ASN A 223 24.93 -21.82 24.14
CA ASN A 223 24.45 -22.97 24.93
C ASN A 223 25.58 -23.67 25.72
N THR A 224 26.84 -23.50 25.33
CA THR A 224 27.98 -24.08 26.05
C THR A 224 28.43 -23.26 27.26
N GLU A 225 28.04 -21.99 27.35
CA GLU A 225 28.61 -21.03 28.31
C GLU A 225 27.55 -20.35 29.21
N PHE A 226 26.34 -20.06 28.68
CA PHE A 226 25.28 -19.37 29.42
C PHE A 226 23.95 -20.13 29.40
N ALA A 227 23.39 -20.41 30.59
CA ALA A 227 22.09 -21.07 30.76
C ALA A 227 20.87 -20.18 30.40
N VAL A 228 21.10 -18.93 29.98
CA VAL A 228 20.04 -17.97 29.63
C VAL A 228 19.99 -17.81 28.11
N PRO A 229 18.82 -17.91 27.46
CA PRO A 229 18.71 -17.76 26.01
C PRO A 229 18.90 -16.29 25.60
N VAL A 230 20.09 -15.95 25.11
CA VAL A 230 20.47 -14.60 24.61
C VAL A 230 20.12 -14.41 23.12
N THR A 231 19.19 -15.22 22.60
CA THR A 231 18.80 -15.28 21.18
C THR A 231 18.41 -13.92 20.59
N SER A 232 17.74 -13.05 21.37
CA SER A 232 17.35 -11.72 20.90
C SER A 232 18.53 -10.75 20.76
N LYS A 233 19.61 -10.88 21.54
CA LYS A 233 20.79 -10.00 21.39
C LYS A 233 21.64 -10.45 20.20
N ILE A 234 21.81 -11.76 20.01
CA ILE A 234 22.50 -12.35 18.84
C ILE A 234 21.82 -11.88 17.55
N LEU A 235 20.50 -11.97 17.48
CA LEU A 235 19.74 -11.52 16.31
C LEU A 235 19.92 -10.01 16.03
N LYS A 236 19.93 -9.19 17.09
CA LYS A 236 20.17 -7.73 16.97
C LYS A 236 21.58 -7.42 16.49
N GLY A 237 22.60 -8.07 17.08
CA GLY A 237 24.00 -7.89 16.67
C GLY A 237 24.21 -8.27 15.20
N MET A 238 23.66 -9.41 14.76
CA MET A 238 23.73 -9.83 13.35
C MET A 238 23.00 -8.87 12.41
N ALA A 239 21.81 -8.39 12.79
CA ALA A 239 21.06 -7.42 11.99
C ALA A 239 21.83 -6.09 11.83
N ASN A 240 22.41 -5.59 12.91
CA ASN A 240 23.22 -4.37 12.93
C ASN A 240 24.50 -4.49 12.08
N SER A 241 25.15 -5.66 12.08
CA SER A 241 26.30 -5.95 11.22
C SER A 241 25.97 -5.91 9.73
N ILE A 242 24.78 -6.40 9.33
CA ILE A 242 24.31 -6.31 7.94
C ILE A 242 24.02 -4.85 7.55
N MET A 243 23.48 -4.07 8.49
CA MET A 243 23.17 -2.65 8.30
C MET A 243 24.41 -1.73 8.36
N GLN A 244 25.63 -2.29 8.36
CA GLN A 244 26.90 -1.56 8.44
C GLN A 244 27.01 -0.65 9.69
N SER A 245 26.26 -0.96 10.75
CA SER A 245 26.35 -0.31 12.07
C SER A 245 26.55 -1.36 13.17
N PRO A 246 27.59 -2.22 13.08
CA PRO A 246 27.81 -3.27 14.06
C PRO A 246 28.05 -2.67 15.45
N ASP A 247 27.23 -3.09 16.40
CA ASP A 247 27.40 -2.79 17.82
C ASP A 247 28.11 -4.01 18.45
N PHE A 248 29.43 -3.89 18.63
CA PHE A 248 30.30 -5.00 19.02
C PHE A 248 30.24 -5.29 20.53
N ASP A 249 29.66 -4.40 21.33
CA ASP A 249 29.46 -4.58 22.78
C ASP A 249 28.57 -5.81 23.08
N ALA A 250 27.74 -6.22 22.11
CA ALA A 250 26.94 -7.45 22.21
C ALA A 250 27.74 -8.75 21.99
N PHE A 251 29.02 -8.65 21.57
CA PHE A 251 29.88 -9.77 21.22
C PHE A 251 31.07 -9.98 22.19
N GLU A 252 31.28 -9.10 23.17
CA GLU A 252 32.38 -9.22 24.14
C GLU A 252 32.19 -10.37 25.16
N ASP A 253 30.95 -10.86 25.34
CA ASP A 253 30.62 -11.95 26.27
C ASP A 253 30.78 -13.36 25.63
N PHE A 254 31.27 -13.50 24.39
CA PHE A 254 31.42 -14.81 23.74
C PHE A 254 32.71 -15.54 24.13
N ALA A 255 32.66 -16.88 24.21
CA ALA A 255 33.82 -17.74 24.48
C ALA A 255 35.08 -17.42 23.64
N PRO A 256 36.27 -17.32 24.26
CA PRO A 256 37.54 -17.22 23.54
C PRO A 256 37.75 -18.45 22.62
N PRO A 257 38.31 -18.30 21.39
CA PRO A 257 39.11 -17.18 20.85
C PRO A 257 38.35 -16.23 19.90
N PHE A 258 37.01 -16.20 19.94
CA PHE A 258 36.19 -15.42 19.00
C PHE A 258 35.39 -14.27 19.66
N GLY A 259 35.64 -14.01 20.96
CA GLY A 259 35.27 -12.81 21.71
C GLY A 259 36.53 -12.05 22.11
#